data_AF-A0AAD5QXS1-F1
#
_entry.id   AF-A0AAD5QXS1-F1
#
_cell.length_a   1.000
_cell.length_b   1.000
_cell.length_c   1.000
_cell.angle_alpha   90.00
_cell.angle_beta   90.00
_cell.angle_gamma   90.00
#
_symmetry.space_group_name_H-M   'P 1'
#
loop_
_entity.id
_entity.type
_entity.pdbx_description
1 polymer ?
#
loop_
_entity_poly.entity_id
_entity_poly.type
_entity_poly.pdbx_seq_one_letter_code
_entity_poly.pdbx_strand_id
1 'polypeptide(L)'
;MECEHEVCINCLSKTLDECEQTNTPPLCPNEACRLPYRCESVLALKAMFPERAAYFGRFDLESHYSMEGLKDDTISAVTIQRKSNLENIELKVSW
;
A
#
# COMPACT_ATOMS: atom_id res chain seq x y z
N MET A 1 1.39 -4.56 -8.55
CA MET A 1 1.06 -4.33 -9.97
C MET A 1 -0.36 -4.82 -10.19
N GLU A 2 -1.20 -4.01 -10.85
CA GLU A 2 -2.51 -4.42 -11.37
C GLU A 2 -2.37 -4.79 -12.85
N CYS A 3 -3.37 -5.48 -13.43
CA CYS A 3 -3.39 -5.80 -14.86
C CYS A 3 -4.12 -4.72 -15.67
N GLU A 4 -3.75 -4.56 -16.94
CA GLU A 4 -4.35 -3.57 -17.87
C GLU A 4 -5.43 -4.18 -18.76
N HIS A 5 -6.04 -5.29 -18.35
CA HIS A 5 -7.08 -5.94 -19.14
C HIS A 5 -8.36 -5.11 -19.15
N GLU A 6 -8.77 -4.67 -20.34
CA GLU A 6 -10.08 -4.10 -20.55
C GLU A 6 -11.15 -5.20 -20.41
N VAL A 7 -12.10 -4.97 -19.50
CA VAL A 7 -13.19 -5.90 -19.22
C VAL A 7 -14.50 -5.14 -19.23
N CYS A 8 -15.54 -5.74 -19.82
CA CYS A 8 -16.84 -5.10 -19.86
C CYS A 8 -17.55 -5.21 -18.49
N ILE A 9 -18.52 -4.32 -18.26
CA ILE A 9 -19.27 -4.27 -17.01
C ILE A 9 -20.01 -5.58 -16.68
N ASN A 10 -20.46 -6.32 -17.71
CA ASN A 10 -21.13 -7.60 -17.52
C ASN A 10 -20.16 -8.69 -17.04
N CYS A 11 -18.94 -8.73 -17.58
CA CYS A 11 -17.90 -9.66 -17.12
C CYS A 11 -17.48 -9.36 -15.68
N LEU A 12 -17.31 -8.07 -15.34
CA LEU A 12 -17.05 -7.64 -13.97
C LEU A 12 -18.17 -8.09 -13.03
N SER A 13 -19.43 -7.80 -13.37
CA SER A 13 -20.60 -8.18 -12.57
C SER A 13 -20.65 -9.69 -12.30
N LYS A 14 -20.47 -10.51 -13.33
CA LYS A 14 -20.46 -11.97 -13.19
C LYS A 14 -19.32 -12.46 -12.28
N THR A 15 -18.10 -11.94 -12.48
CA THR A 15 -16.97 -12.33 -11.63
C THR A 15 -17.17 -11.87 -10.18
N LEU A 16 -17.78 -10.70 -9.96
CA LEU A 16 -18.12 -10.24 -8.61
C LEU A 16 -19.17 -11.13 -7.94
N ASP A 17 -20.13 -11.70 -8.69
CA ASP A 17 -21.10 -12.68 -8.14
C ASP A 17 -20.39 -13.91 -7.59
N GLU A 18 -19.43 -14.44 -8.35
CA GLU A 18 -18.62 -15.60 -7.96
C GLU A 18 -17.76 -15.26 -6.73
N CYS A 19 -17.14 -14.08 -6.71
CA CYS A 19 -16.34 -13.62 -5.58
C CYS A 19 -17.19 -13.44 -4.31
N GLU A 20 -18.40 -12.90 -4.43
CA GLU A 20 -19.31 -12.70 -3.30
C GLU A 20 -19.80 -14.05 -2.73
N GLN A 21 -20.16 -15.00 -3.59
CA GLN A 21 -20.57 -16.35 -3.18
C GLN A 21 -19.44 -17.11 -2.48
N THR A 22 -18.20 -16.88 -2.89
CA THR A 22 -17.01 -17.54 -2.32
C THR A 22 -16.37 -16.76 -1.18
N ASN A 23 -16.89 -15.58 -0.84
CA ASN A 23 -16.26 -14.63 0.10
C ASN A 23 -14.79 -14.33 -0.22
N THR A 24 -14.45 -14.22 -1.51
CA THR A 24 -13.10 -13.87 -1.95
C THR A 24 -13.02 -12.40 -2.38
N PRO A 25 -11.83 -11.78 -2.36
CA PRO A 25 -11.63 -10.43 -2.90
C PRO A 25 -11.94 -10.35 -4.40
N PRO A 26 -12.33 -9.18 -4.93
CA PRO A 26 -12.55 -8.97 -6.35
C PRO A 26 -11.31 -9.33 -7.18
N LEU A 27 -11.51 -10.11 -8.24
CA LEU A 27 -10.46 -10.57 -9.16
C LEU A 27 -10.71 -10.09 -10.58
N CYS A 28 -9.64 -9.98 -11.38
CA CYS A 28 -9.75 -9.75 -12.82
C CYS A 28 -10.62 -10.84 -13.48
N PRO A 29 -11.62 -10.46 -14.30
CA PRO A 29 -12.46 -11.42 -15.04
C PRO A 29 -11.71 -12.23 -16.10
N ASN A 30 -10.53 -11.78 -16.55
CA ASN A 30 -9.72 -12.56 -17.49
C ASN A 30 -9.24 -13.85 -16.81
N GLU A 31 -9.68 -15.00 -17.34
CA GLU A 31 -9.45 -16.34 -16.77
C GLU A 31 -7.97 -16.70 -16.64
N ALA A 32 -7.12 -16.22 -17.54
CA ALA A 32 -5.68 -16.45 -17.47
C ALA A 32 -4.97 -15.53 -16.45
N CYS A 33 -5.60 -14.41 -16.09
CA CYS A 33 -5.02 -13.41 -15.20
C CYS A 33 -5.44 -13.62 -13.75
N ARG A 34 -6.74 -13.52 -13.46
CA ARG A 34 -7.36 -13.66 -12.13
C ARG A 34 -6.64 -12.88 -11.01
N LEU A 35 -5.93 -11.82 -11.35
CA LEU A 35 -5.17 -11.03 -10.39
C LEU A 35 -6.14 -10.27 -9.47
N PRO A 36 -5.91 -10.23 -8.15
CA PRO A 36 -6.72 -9.43 -7.24
C PRO A 36 -6.57 -7.93 -7.52
N TYR A 37 -7.70 -7.21 -7.44
CA TYR A 37 -7.70 -5.76 -7.53
C TYR A 37 -7.09 -5.14 -6.27
N ARG A 38 -6.42 -4.00 -6.43
CA ARG A 38 -5.94 -3.16 -5.32
C ARG A 38 -7.11 -2.40 -4.71
N CYS A 39 -6.89 -1.87 -3.51
CA CYS A 39 -7.93 -1.23 -2.73
C CYS A 39 -8.58 -0.05 -3.46
N GLU A 40 -7.79 0.73 -4.20
CA GLU A 40 -8.24 1.86 -5.02
C GLU A 40 -9.22 1.39 -6.10
N SER A 41 -8.89 0.31 -6.81
CA SER A 41 -9.75 -0.31 -7.81
C SER A 41 -10.99 -0.93 -7.19
N VAL A 42 -10.88 -1.54 -6.00
CA VAL A 42 -12.05 -2.07 -5.26
C VAL A 42 -12.99 -0.94 -4.82
N LEU A 43 -12.46 0.22 -4.41
CA LEU A 43 -13.26 1.41 -4.11
C LEU A 43 -13.98 1.94 -5.34
N ALA A 44 -13.31 1.96 -6.50
CA ALA A 44 -13.95 2.31 -7.78
C ALA A 44 -15.06 1.31 -8.15
N LEU A 45 -14.82 0.00 -7.98
CA LEU A 45 -15.84 -1.04 -8.18
C LEU A 45 -17.03 -0.84 -7.23
N LYS A 46 -16.80 -0.53 -5.95
CA LYS A 46 -17.86 -0.21 -4.98
C LYS A 46 -18.72 0.98 -5.44
N ALA A 47 -18.12 2.00 -6.03
CA ALA A 47 -18.85 3.13 -6.58
C ALA A 47 -19.64 2.78 -7.85
N MET A 48 -19.16 1.85 -8.68
CA MET A 48 -19.84 1.40 -9.91
C MET A 48 -20.97 0.40 -9.65
N PHE A 49 -20.90 -0.38 -8.58
CA PHE A 49 -21.87 -1.42 -8.21
C PHE A 49 -22.48 -1.16 -6.81
N PRO A 50 -23.26 -0.07 -6.65
CA PRO A 50 -23.80 0.32 -5.34
C PRO A 50 -24.73 -0.74 -4.73
N GLU A 51 -25.36 -1.57 -5.55
CA GLU A 51 -26.20 -2.68 -5.11
C GLU A 51 -25.42 -3.75 -4.33
N ARG A 52 -24.08 -3.77 -4.46
CA ARG A 52 -23.17 -4.71 -3.79
C ARG A 52 -22.43 -4.08 -2.61
N ALA A 53 -22.90 -2.94 -2.08
CA ALA A 53 -22.21 -2.23 -1.01
C ALA A 53 -21.92 -3.12 0.23
N ALA A 54 -22.80 -4.07 0.54
CA ALA A 54 -22.62 -5.02 1.65
C ALA A 54 -21.47 -6.02 1.44
N TYR A 55 -21.17 -6.38 0.18
CA TYR A 55 -20.00 -7.21 -0.14
C TYR A 55 -18.72 -6.40 0.00
N PHE A 56 -18.68 -5.21 -0.61
CA PHE A 56 -17.48 -4.35 -0.55
C PHE A 56 -17.18 -3.82 0.85
N GLY A 57 -18.21 -3.63 1.69
CA GLY A 57 -18.05 -3.20 3.09
C GLY A 57 -17.36 -4.22 4.00
N ARG A 58 -17.13 -5.46 3.54
CA ARG A 58 -16.38 -6.49 4.29
C ARG A 58 -14.87 -6.28 4.20
N PHE A 59 -14.40 -5.53 3.20
CA PHE A 59 -13.00 -5.23 3.03
C PHE A 59 -12.66 -3.97 3.82
N ASP A 60 -11.61 -4.04 4.65
CA ASP A 60 -11.09 -2.87 5.39
C ASP A 60 -10.28 -1.97 4.45
N LEU A 61 -10.98 -1.34 3.50
CA LEU A 61 -10.38 -0.53 2.43
C LEU A 61 -10.01 0.88 2.88
N GLU A 62 -10.63 1.37 3.97
CA GLU A 62 -10.53 2.76 4.42
C GLU A 62 -9.46 2.96 5.51
N SER A 63 -9.10 1.93 6.29
CA SER A 63 -8.14 2.09 7.40
C SER A 63 -6.68 2.24 6.92
N HIS A 64 -6.30 1.55 5.84
CA HIS A 64 -4.89 1.42 5.44
C HIS A 64 -4.33 2.56 4.57
N TYR A 65 -5.18 3.46 4.07
CA TYR A 65 -4.78 4.57 3.18
C TYR A 65 -5.09 5.96 3.77
N SER A 66 -5.66 5.99 4.96
CA SER A 66 -5.80 7.22 5.72
C SER A 66 -4.40 7.78 6.00
N MET A 67 -4.18 9.07 5.71
CA MET A 67 -2.91 9.76 6.00
C MET A 67 -2.57 9.70 7.49
N GLU A 68 -3.57 9.45 8.33
CA GLU A 68 -3.48 9.20 9.76
C GLU A 68 -2.58 7.99 10.11
N GLY A 69 -2.55 6.93 9.29
CA GLY A 69 -1.74 5.73 9.56
C GLY A 69 -0.25 5.87 9.20
N LEU A 70 0.10 6.84 8.36
CA LEU A 70 1.47 7.12 7.92
C LEU A 70 2.16 8.20 8.76
N LYS A 71 1.43 8.84 9.67
CA LYS A 71 1.96 9.92 10.49
C LYS A 71 2.90 9.36 11.56
N ASP A 72 4.20 9.50 11.35
CA ASP A 72 5.22 9.24 12.36
C ASP A 72 5.59 10.56 13.07
N ASP A 73 5.08 10.74 14.29
CA ASP A 73 5.44 11.87 15.16
C ASP A 73 6.70 11.57 16.02
N THR A 74 7.40 10.46 15.75
CA THR A 74 8.54 10.02 16.57
C THR A 74 9.79 10.85 16.29
N ILE A 75 10.22 11.64 17.27
CA ILE A 75 11.49 12.38 17.21
C ILE A 75 12.58 11.57 17.92
N SER A 76 13.56 11.08 17.17
CA SER A 76 14.73 10.38 17.73
C SER A 76 15.87 11.35 18.02
N ALA A 77 16.27 11.48 19.29
CA ALA A 77 17.43 12.28 19.68
C ALA A 77 18.74 11.53 19.37
N VAL A 78 19.55 12.07 18.46
CA VAL A 78 20.86 11.52 18.12
C VAL A 78 21.94 12.25 18.90
N THR A 79 22.71 11.53 19.72
CA THR A 79 23.88 12.09 20.42
C THR A 79 25.13 11.88 19.57
N ILE A 80 25.71 12.97 19.05
CA ILE A 80 26.95 12.93 18.27
C ILE A 80 28.13 13.11 19.23
N GLN A 81 28.94 12.06 19.40
CA GLN A 81 30.20 12.14 20.14
C GLN A 81 31.37 12.39 19.18
N ARG A 82 32.06 13.53 19.32
CA ARG A 82 33.34 13.76 18.62
C ARG A 82 34.43 12.93 19.30
N LYS A 83 35.05 12.01 18.57
CA LYS A 83 36.26 11.32 18.99
C LYS A 83 37.46 12.18 18.57
N SER A 84 37.98 13.00 19.48
CA SER A 84 39.23 13.75 19.24
C SER A 84 40.43 12.85 19.58
N ASN A 85 41.24 12.51 18.58
CA ASN A 85 42.59 11.99 18.80
C ASN A 85 43.52 13.19 19.04
N LEU A 86 44.10 13.30 20.23
CA LEU A 86 45.15 14.26 20.53
C LEU A 86 46.48 13.68 20.05
N GLU A 87 47.04 14.23 18.98
CA GLU A 87 48.42 13.96 18.56
C GLU A 87 49.33 15.07 19.12
N ASN A 88 50.32 14.67 19.92
CA ASN A 88 51.37 15.58 20.38
C ASN A 88 52.33 15.86 19.22
N ILE A 89 52.40 17.11 18.78
CA ILE A 89 53.38 17.56 17.78
C ILE A 89 54.63 18.03 18.54
N GLU A 90 55.73 17.30 18.44
CA GLU A 90 57.04 17.77 18.88
C GLU A 90 57.61 18.79 17.88
N LEU A 91 57.71 20.04 18.30
CA LEU A 91 58.38 21.09 17.54
C LEU A 91 59.89 21.02 17.79
N LYS A 92 60.65 20.52 16.81
CA LYS A 92 62.10 20.66 16.78
C LYS A 92 62.47 22.04 16.24
N VAL A 93 63.05 22.87 17.10
CA VAL A 93 63.69 24.13 16.72
C VAL A 93 65.19 23.89 16.60
N SER A 94 65.73 24.09 15.41
CA SER A 94 67.18 23.98 15.13
C SER A 94 67.75 25.38 15.02
N TRP A 95 68.84 25.65 15.76
CA TRP A 95 69.60 26.90 15.71
C TRP A 95 70.59 26.92 14.53
#